data_AF-A0A3C1B6X6-F1
#
_entry.id   AF-A0A3C1B6X6-F1
#
_cell.length_a   1.000
_cell.length_b   1.000
_cell.length_c   1.000
_cell.angle_alpha   90.00
_cell.angle_beta   90.00
_cell.angle_gamma   90.00
#
_symmetry.space_group_name_H-M   'P 1'
#
loop_
_entity.id
_entity.type
_entity.pdbx_description
1 polymer ?
#
loop_
_entity_poly.entity_id
_entity_poly.type
_entity_poly.pdbx_seq_one_letter_code
_entity_poly.pdbx_strand_id
1 'polypeptide(L)' 'MAVLEQHEISDIIQMALSDHVSFADIEGQYGLKESQVKTLMRQNLKRGSYQAWRKRVARFASRRAHYK' A
#
# COMPACT_ATOMS: atom_id res chain seq x y z
N MET A 1 -0.36 3.59 -19.81
CA MET A 1 -0.59 2.95 -18.50
C MET A 1 0.41 1.82 -18.39
N ALA A 2 1.27 1.81 -17.37
CA ALA A 2 2.17 0.67 -17.17
C ALA A 2 1.32 -0.57 -16.91
N VAL A 3 1.53 -1.61 -17.73
CA VAL A 3 0.96 -2.93 -17.48
C VAL A 3 1.81 -3.52 -16.37
N LEU A 4 1.24 -3.73 -15.19
CA LEU A 4 1.92 -4.43 -14.10
C LEU A 4 1.84 -5.92 -14.35
N GLU A 5 2.97 -6.60 -14.26
CA GLU A 5 3.03 -8.05 -14.28
C GLU A 5 2.44 -8.64 -12.99
N GLN A 6 1.95 -9.88 -13.06
CA GLN A 6 1.30 -10.51 -11.89
C GLN A 6 2.23 -10.66 -10.68
N HIS A 7 3.54 -10.81 -10.92
CA HIS A 7 4.53 -10.87 -9.87
C HIS A 7 4.70 -9.50 -9.20
N GLU A 8 4.76 -8.41 -9.97
CA GLU A 8 4.84 -7.05 -9.43
C GLU A 8 3.62 -6.73 -8.57
N ILE A 9 2.41 -7.12 -9.01
CA ILE A 9 1.18 -6.95 -8.22
C ILE A 9 1.31 -7.67 -6.87
N SER A 10 1.81 -8.90 -6.88
CA SER A 10 2.00 -9.70 -5.66
C SER A 10 3.04 -9.06 -4.73
N ASP A 11 4.13 -8.55 -5.29
CA ASP A 11 5.19 -7.87 -4.54
C ASP A 11 4.70 -6.55 -3.93
N ILE A 12 3.98 -5.74 -4.69
CA ILE A 12 3.36 -4.50 -4.21
C ILE A 12 2.36 -4.80 -3.08
N ILE A 13 1.59 -5.88 -3.17
CA ILE A 13 0.66 -6.31 -2.10
C ILE A 13 1.44 -6.70 -0.85
N GLN A 14 2.52 -7.49 -0.98
CA GLN A 14 3.36 -7.87 0.16
C GLN A 14 4.01 -6.64 0.82
N MET A 15 4.56 -5.74 0.01
CA MET A 15 5.13 -4.47 0.46
C MET A 15 4.08 -3.62 1.18
N ALA A 16 2.89 -3.43 0.60
CA ALA A 16 1.83 -2.63 1.20
C ALA A 16 1.26 -3.23 2.49
N LEU A 17 1.36 -4.55 2.68
CA LEU A 17 0.96 -5.23 3.92
C LEU A 17 2.03 -5.12 5.03
N SER A 18 3.28 -4.85 4.66
CA SER A 18 4.42 -4.71 5.57
C SER A 18 4.37 -3.39 6.34
N ASP A 19 4.56 -3.48 7.65
CA ASP A 19 4.63 -2.31 8.53
C ASP A 19 5.98 -1.56 8.39
N HIS A 20 6.96 -2.15 7.70
CA HIS A 20 8.30 -1.59 7.48
C HIS A 20 8.47 -0.88 6.14
N VAL A 21 7.47 -0.95 5.26
CA VAL A 21 7.55 -0.36 3.93
C VAL A 21 6.59 0.82 3.85
N SER A 22 7.08 1.97 3.39
CA SER A 22 6.26 3.15 3.18
C SER A 22 5.70 3.21 1.76
N PHE A 23 4.65 4.00 1.56
CA PHE A 23 4.17 4.27 0.20
C PHE A 23 5.22 4.99 -0.67
N ALA A 24 6.15 5.74 -0.06
CA ALA A 24 7.24 6.38 -0.80
C ALA A 24 8.24 5.35 -1.35
N ASP A 25 8.50 4.26 -0.62
CA ASP A 25 9.36 3.17 -1.10
C ASP A 25 8.71 2.45 -2.30
N ILE A 26 7.41 2.21 -2.23
CA ILE A 26 6.63 1.61 -3.32
C ILE A 26 6.58 2.55 -4.53
N GLU A 27 6.42 3.86 -4.31
CA GLU A 27 6.47 4.86 -5.39
C GLU A 27 7.86 4.94 -6.03
N GLY A 28 8.93 4.86 -5.24
CA GLY A 28 10.31 4.86 -5.74
C GLY A 28 10.66 3.62 -6.58
N GLN A 29 10.12 2.45 -6.22
CA GLN A 29 10.40 1.19 -6.94
C GLN A 29 9.48 0.98 -8.16
N TYR A 30 8.18 1.27 -8.02
CA TYR A 30 7.17 0.92 -9.02
C TYR A 30 6.47 2.14 -9.66
N GLY A 31 6.80 3.37 -9.23
CA GLY A 31 6.15 4.59 -9.71
C GLY A 31 4.67 4.72 -9.28
N LEU A 32 4.23 3.91 -8.31
CA LEU A 32 2.85 3.90 -7.86
C LEU A 32 2.62 4.81 -6.66
N LYS A 33 1.77 5.81 -6.86
CA LYS A 33 1.29 6.69 -5.78
C LYS A 33 0.46 5.90 -4.78
N GLU A 34 0.42 6.40 -3.55
CA GLU A 34 -0.41 5.84 -2.47
C GLU A 34 -1.87 5.58 -2.90
N SER A 35 -2.47 6.46 -3.71
CA SER A 35 -3.83 6.29 -4.23
C SER A 35 -3.98 5.09 -5.17
N GLN A 36 -2.97 4.83 -6.01
CA GLN A 36 -2.92 3.69 -6.91
C GLN A 36 -2.73 2.39 -6.12
N VAL A 37 -1.84 2.39 -5.13
CA VAL A 37 -1.64 1.25 -4.22
C VAL A 37 -2.93 0.92 -3.45
N LYS A 38 -3.65 1.93 -2.93
CA LYS A 38 -4.96 1.72 -2.28
C LYS A 38 -5.99 1.08 -3.22
N THR A 39 -6.01 1.50 -4.48
CA THR A 39 -6.90 0.95 -5.50
C THR A 39 -6.55 -0.51 -5.80
N LEU A 40 -5.26 -0.80 -5.97
CA LEU A 40 -4.75 -2.16 -6.17
C LEU A 40 -5.11 -3.07 -4.99
N MET A 41 -4.88 -2.62 -3.76
CA MET A 41 -5.23 -3.35 -2.54
C MET A 41 -6.73 -3.62 -2.43
N ARG A 42 -7.57 -2.67 -2.84
CA ARG A 42 -9.03 -2.84 -2.83
C ARG A 42 -9.50 -3.89 -3.83
N GLN A 43 -8.83 -4.00 -4.97
CA GLN A 43 -9.17 -4.97 -6.02
C GLN A 43 -8.70 -6.39 -5.66
N ASN A 44 -7.58 -6.51 -4.95
CA ASN A 44 -6.95 -7.80 -4.66
C ASN A 44 -7.31 -8.39 -3.29
N LEU A 45 -7.68 -7.57 -2.30
CA LEU A 45 -8.05 -8.06 -0.98
C LEU A 45 -9.55 -8.28 -0.83
N LYS A 46 -9.92 -9.30 -0.04
CA LYS A 46 -11.29 -9.43 0.49
C LYS A 46 -11.66 -8.19 1.29
N ARG A 47 -12.94 -7.80 1.24
CA ARG A 47 -13.47 -6.59 1.90
C ARG A 47 -13.03 -6.43 3.36
N GLY A 48 -13.11 -7.50 4.16
CA GLY A 48 -12.70 -7.47 5.57
C GLY A 48 -11.19 -7.23 5.76
N SER A 49 -10.35 -7.90 4.98
CA SER A 49 -8.90 -7.71 4.98
C SER A 49 -8.51 -6.30 4.57
N TYR A 50 -9.17 -5.75 3.53
CA TYR A 50 -8.96 -4.37 3.10
C TYR A 50 -9.34 -3.36 4.20
N GLN A 51 -10.47 -3.57 4.89
CA GLN A 51 -10.86 -2.71 6.01
C GLN A 51 -9.86 -2.76 7.17
N ALA A 52 -9.37 -3.94 7.54
CA ALA A 52 -8.35 -4.10 8.57
C ALA A 52 -7.04 -3.40 8.18
N TRP A 53 -6.59 -3.59 6.94
CA TRP A 53 -5.41 -2.91 6.40
C TRP A 53 -5.56 -1.38 6.42
N ARG A 54 -6.71 -0.84 6.00
CA ARG A 54 -6.99 0.60 6.05
C ARG A 54 -6.90 1.17 7.47
N LYS A 55 -7.38 0.43 8.48
CA LYS A 55 -7.22 0.81 9.89
C LYS A 55 -5.74 0.86 10.31
N ARG A 56 -4.92 -0.11 9.87
CA ARG A 56 -3.46 -0.08 10.13
C ARG A 56 -2.80 1.13 9.49
N VAL A 57 -3.06 1.37 8.20
CA VAL A 57 -2.50 2.52 7.47
C VAL A 57 -2.85 3.85 8.14
N ALA A 58 -4.11 4.03 8.59
CA ALA A 58 -4.52 5.23 9.31
C ALA A 58 -3.76 5.43 10.64
N ARG A 59 -3.53 4.34 11.39
CA ARG A 59 -2.74 4.37 12.62
C ARG A 59 -1.25 4.67 12.38
N PHE A 60 -0.70 4.24 11.25
CA PHE A 60 0.68 4.60 10.87
C PHE A 60 0.79 6.06 10.44
N ALA A 61 -0.20 6.58 9.71
CA ALA A 61 -0.22 7.99 9.32
C ALA A 61 -0.30 8.92 10.53
N SER A 62 -1.11 8.59 11.55
CA SER A 62 -1.19 9.40 12.77
C SER A 62 0.11 9.38 13.59
N ARG A 63 0.87 8.29 13.59
CA ARG A 63 2.22 8.25 14.22
C ARG A 63 3.22 9.17 13.55
N ARG A 64 3.17 9.34 12.22
CA ARG A 64 4.07 10.24 11.49
C ARG A 64 3.73 11.73 11.63
N ALA A 65 2.49 12.06 11.99
CA ALA A 65 2.07 13.44 12.22
C ALA A 65 2.67 14.07 13.50
N HIS A 66 3.24 13.26 14.40
CA HIS A 66 3.81 13.71 15.67
C HIS A 66 5.31 14.00 15.64
N TYR A 67 5.96 13.98 14.47
CA TYR A 67 7.32 14.49 14.31
C TYR A 67 7.26 15.85 13.60
N LYS A 68 7.11 16.93 14.36
CA LYS A 68 7.40 18.28 13.92
C LYS A 68 8.14 19.02 15.03
#